data_AF-A0A3D5WIP9-F1
#
_entry.id   AF-A0A3D5WIP9-F1
#
_cell.length_a   1.000
_cell.length_b   1.000
_cell.length_c   1.000
_cell.angle_alpha   90.00
_cell.angle_beta   90.00
_cell.angle_gamma   90.00
#
_symmetry.space_group_name_H-M   'P 1'
#
loop_
_entity.id
_entity.type
_entity.pdbx_description
1 polymer ?
#
loop_
_entity_poly.entity_id
_entity_poly.type
_entity_poly.pdbx_seq_one_letter_code
_entity_poly.pdbx_strand_id
1 'polypeptide(L)'
;MSSMQNLVQKLLNKQGSVFDLANGTNLAATFRKAAANADPDTIKAAQEAISDDGYWGIKQTSDRMVSMAIALTGGDTDKADEMISAIEKGFKQATKSWGEDLPDICQKTLEETKKKMNDWKNGVTTAADYSDYLS
;
A
#
# COMPACT_ATOMS: atom_id res chain seq x y z
N MET A 1 -12.68 4.41 5.58
CA MET A 1 -11.52 4.76 4.72
C MET A 1 -10.77 6.04 5.14
N SER A 2 -11.23 6.80 6.15
CA SER A 2 -10.67 8.12 6.48
C SER A 2 -9.41 8.12 7.38
N SER A 3 -8.98 6.98 7.92
CA SER A 3 -7.95 6.97 8.98
C SER A 3 -6.55 7.36 8.48
N MET A 4 -6.09 6.82 7.35
CA MET A 4 -4.75 7.10 6.81
C MET A 4 -4.66 8.49 6.20
N GLN A 5 -5.69 8.95 5.49
CA GLN A 5 -5.74 10.32 4.99
C GLN A 5 -5.71 11.33 6.13
N ASN A 6 -6.46 11.08 7.22
CA ASN A 6 -6.40 11.92 8.42
C ASN A 6 -5.04 11.85 9.12
N LEU A 7 -4.38 10.69 9.13
CA LEU A 7 -3.02 10.53 9.69
C LEU A 7 -2.01 11.34 8.89
N VAL A 8 -1.97 11.15 7.57
CA VAL A 8 -1.11 11.90 6.64
C VAL A 8 -1.41 13.40 6.73
N GLN A 9 -2.69 13.78 6.79
CA GLN A 9 -3.09 15.17 6.97
C GLN A 9 -2.62 15.73 8.31
N LYS A 10 -2.67 14.99 9.42
CA LYS A 10 -2.10 15.44 10.71
C LYS A 10 -0.59 15.63 10.64
N LEU A 11 0.12 14.73 9.96
CA LEU A 11 1.56 14.81 9.76
C LEU A 11 1.96 16.04 8.93
N LEU A 12 1.16 16.37 7.90
CA LEU A 12 1.42 17.48 6.98
C LEU A 12 0.85 18.83 7.49
N ASN A 13 -0.34 18.87 8.06
CA ASN A 13 -1.03 20.10 8.49
C ASN A 13 -0.45 20.72 9.77
N LYS A 14 0.25 19.95 10.62
CA LYS A 14 0.98 20.53 11.75
C LYS A 14 2.23 21.32 11.33
N GLN A 15 2.53 21.41 10.03
CA GLN A 15 3.68 22.13 9.49
C GLN A 15 3.23 23.22 8.51
N GLY A 16 3.27 24.48 8.94
CA GLY A 16 3.24 25.65 8.03
C GLY A 16 4.44 25.72 7.07
N SER A 17 5.34 24.72 7.09
CA SER A 17 6.56 24.64 6.28
C SER A 17 6.49 23.65 5.11
N VAL A 18 5.35 22.99 4.85
CA VAL A 18 5.23 22.03 3.72
C VAL A 18 5.39 22.75 2.37
N PHE A 19 5.08 24.04 2.29
CA PHE A 19 5.21 24.83 1.07
C PHE A 19 6.68 25.12 0.68
N ASP A 20 7.60 25.14 1.65
CA ASP A 20 9.04 25.33 1.42
C ASP A 20 9.77 24.02 1.06
N LEU A 21 9.12 22.88 1.31
CA LEU A 21 9.65 21.53 1.13
C LEU A 21 9.50 21.01 -0.32
N ALA A 22 8.54 21.58 -1.06
CA ALA A 22 8.26 21.29 -2.46
C ALA A 22 9.38 21.75 -3.42
N ASN A 23 10.31 22.59 -2.97
CA ASN A 23 11.33 23.21 -3.82
C ASN A 23 12.69 22.48 -3.85
N GLY A 24 12.86 21.30 -3.22
CA GLY A 24 14.18 20.62 -3.29
C GLY A 24 14.36 19.20 -2.75
N THR A 25 13.35 18.51 -2.20
CA THR A 25 13.52 17.15 -1.65
C THR A 25 12.47 16.15 -2.17
N ASN A 26 12.87 14.88 -2.36
CA ASN A 26 11.96 13.81 -2.78
C ASN A 26 10.86 13.50 -1.73
N LEU A 27 9.84 12.72 -2.13
CA LEU A 27 8.69 12.42 -1.28
C LEU A 27 9.09 11.66 0.00
N ALA A 28 10.05 10.74 -0.11
CA ALA A 28 10.57 10.00 1.02
C ALA A 28 11.20 10.89 2.10
N ALA A 29 12.07 11.83 1.71
CA ALA A 29 12.67 12.79 2.61
C ALA A 29 11.62 13.70 3.27
N THR A 30 10.57 14.05 2.52
CA THR A 30 9.43 14.81 3.04
C THR A 30 8.72 14.06 4.16
N PHE A 31 8.36 12.80 3.93
CA PHE A 31 7.68 11.99 4.94
C PHE A 31 8.58 11.64 6.13
N ARG A 32 9.89 11.40 5.93
CA ARG A 32 10.84 11.18 7.03
C ARG A 32 10.89 12.39 7.98
N LYS A 33 10.95 13.61 7.43
CA LYS A 33 10.90 14.84 8.24
C LYS A 33 9.56 15.02 8.94
N ALA A 34 8.45 14.72 8.27
CA ALA A 34 7.13 14.82 8.88
C ALA A 34 6.96 13.82 10.04
N ALA A 35 7.44 12.59 9.87
CA ALA A 35 7.41 11.55 10.90
C ALA A 35 8.25 11.92 12.14
N ALA A 36 9.39 12.59 11.96
CA ALA A 36 10.24 13.04 13.06
C ALA A 36 9.56 14.08 14.00
N ASN A 37 8.54 14.78 13.50
CA ASN A 37 7.78 15.78 14.24
C ASN A 37 6.40 15.28 14.69
N ALA A 38 6.08 14.00 14.48
CA ALA A 38 4.80 13.42 14.86
C ALA A 38 4.70 13.25 16.39
N ASP A 39 3.51 13.47 16.95
CA ASP A 39 3.27 13.17 18.35
C ASP A 39 3.23 11.64 18.61
N PRO A 40 3.50 11.19 19.85
CA PRO A 40 3.55 9.78 20.18
C PRO A 40 2.27 8.99 19.84
N ASP A 41 1.09 9.60 20.02
CA ASP A 41 -0.19 8.95 19.70
C ASP A 41 -0.34 8.72 18.20
N THR A 42 0.09 9.68 17.39
CA THR A 42 0.12 9.56 15.92
C THR A 42 1.09 8.45 15.47
N ILE A 43 2.26 8.35 16.10
CA ILE A 43 3.23 7.27 15.82
C ILE A 43 2.64 5.90 16.19
N LYS A 44 2.03 5.80 17.38
CA LYS A 44 1.41 4.56 17.85
C LYS A 44 0.28 4.11 16.92
N ALA A 45 -0.62 5.03 16.53
CA ALA A 45 -1.69 4.74 15.59
C ALA A 45 -1.15 4.27 14.23
N ALA A 46 -0.03 4.84 13.75
CA ALA A 46 0.62 4.40 12.52
C ALA A 46 1.18 2.97 12.64
N GLN A 47 1.83 2.65 13.77
CA GLN A 47 2.38 1.32 14.05
C GLN A 47 1.28 0.26 14.13
N GLU A 48 0.19 0.54 14.84
CA GLU A 48 -0.98 -0.34 14.90
C GLU A 48 -1.59 -0.55 13.51
N ALA A 49 -1.67 0.51 12.71
CA ALA A 49 -2.23 0.45 11.37
C ALA A 49 -1.43 -0.44 10.40
N ILE A 50 -0.11 -0.56 10.57
CA ILE A 50 0.77 -1.41 9.73
C ILE A 50 1.13 -2.76 10.37
N SER A 51 0.60 -3.06 11.56
CA SER A 51 0.77 -4.37 12.21
C SER A 51 0.14 -5.50 11.37
N ASP A 52 0.40 -6.75 11.73
CA ASP A 52 -0.12 -7.92 10.99
C ASP A 52 -1.66 -7.93 10.91
N ASP A 53 -2.32 -7.54 11.99
CA ASP A 53 -3.78 -7.37 12.07
C ASP A 53 -4.23 -5.95 11.68
N GLY A 54 -3.29 -5.06 11.39
CA GLY A 54 -3.53 -3.70 10.99
C GLY A 54 -4.15 -3.61 9.61
N TYR A 55 -5.02 -2.61 9.42
CA TYR A 55 -5.67 -2.41 8.12
C TYR A 55 -4.67 -2.23 6.99
N TRP A 56 -3.54 -1.55 7.21
CA TRP A 56 -2.45 -1.35 6.24
C TRP A 56 -1.30 -2.36 6.39
N GLY A 57 -1.50 -3.42 7.16
CA GLY A 57 -0.58 -4.53 7.25
C GLY A 57 -0.44 -5.29 5.92
N ILE A 58 0.60 -6.13 5.83
CA ILE A 58 0.96 -6.89 4.63
C ILE A 58 -0.22 -7.77 4.19
N LYS A 59 -0.82 -8.53 5.11
CA LYS A 59 -1.90 -9.48 4.81
C LYS A 59 -3.11 -8.76 4.20
N GLN A 60 -3.64 -7.75 4.90
CA GLN A 60 -4.86 -7.07 4.45
C GLN A 60 -4.63 -6.25 3.18
N THR A 61 -3.47 -5.60 3.05
CA THR A 61 -3.16 -4.82 1.85
C THR A 61 -3.02 -5.71 0.61
N SER A 62 -2.36 -6.86 0.75
CA SER A 62 -2.26 -7.83 -0.35
C SER A 62 -3.62 -8.46 -0.69
N ASP A 63 -4.47 -8.78 0.29
CA ASP A 63 -5.86 -9.26 0.05
C ASP A 63 -6.67 -8.22 -0.77
N ARG A 64 -6.51 -6.93 -0.45
CA ARG A 64 -7.14 -5.84 -1.22
C ARG A 64 -6.59 -5.69 -2.63
N MET A 65 -5.29 -5.91 -2.84
CA MET A 65 -4.71 -5.87 -4.19
C MET A 65 -5.21 -7.02 -5.06
N VAL A 66 -5.33 -8.22 -4.48
CA VAL A 66 -5.84 -9.41 -5.18
C VAL A 66 -7.33 -9.25 -5.51
N SER A 67 -8.16 -8.85 -4.55
CA SER A 67 -9.58 -8.58 -4.80
C SER A 67 -9.79 -7.52 -5.89
N MET A 68 -9.01 -6.43 -5.87
CA MET A 68 -9.05 -5.44 -6.94
C MET A 68 -8.71 -6.04 -8.31
N ALA A 69 -7.66 -6.87 -8.39
CA ALA A 69 -7.28 -7.53 -9.63
C ALA A 69 -8.41 -8.46 -10.13
N ILE A 70 -8.99 -9.27 -9.24
CA ILE A 70 -10.12 -10.16 -9.53
C ILE A 70 -11.33 -9.37 -10.04
N ALA A 71 -11.66 -8.24 -9.39
CA ALA A 71 -12.76 -7.37 -9.81
C ALA A 71 -12.52 -6.80 -11.21
N LEU A 72 -11.29 -6.34 -11.51
CA LEU A 72 -10.93 -5.77 -12.82
C LEU A 72 -10.96 -6.81 -13.95
N THR A 73 -10.63 -8.06 -13.66
CA THR A 73 -10.65 -9.13 -14.66
C THR A 73 -12.02 -9.77 -14.83
N GLY A 74 -12.95 -9.53 -13.90
CA GLY A 74 -14.24 -10.22 -13.83
C GLY A 74 -14.11 -11.66 -13.33
N GLY A 75 -13.09 -11.96 -12.53
CA GLY A 75 -12.80 -13.31 -12.04
C GLY A 75 -12.11 -14.23 -13.05
N ASP A 76 -11.66 -13.68 -14.18
CA ASP A 76 -10.95 -14.41 -15.23
C ASP A 76 -9.48 -14.66 -14.84
N THR A 77 -9.15 -15.91 -14.49
CA THR A 77 -7.81 -16.33 -14.07
C THR A 77 -6.78 -16.26 -15.20
N ASP A 78 -7.20 -16.30 -16.47
CA ASP A 78 -6.28 -16.21 -17.61
C ASP A 78 -5.62 -14.82 -17.69
N LYS A 79 -6.22 -13.82 -17.04
CA LYS A 79 -5.68 -12.45 -16.92
C LYS A 79 -4.80 -12.24 -15.70
N ALA A 80 -4.56 -13.27 -14.88
CA ALA A 80 -3.77 -13.13 -13.66
C ALA A 80 -2.33 -12.65 -13.92
N ASP A 81 -1.67 -13.15 -14.97
CA ASP A 81 -0.30 -12.75 -15.34
C ASP A 81 -0.23 -11.28 -15.79
N GLU A 82 -1.26 -10.81 -16.50
CA GLU A 82 -1.40 -9.41 -16.89
C GLU A 82 -1.53 -8.51 -15.64
N MET A 83 -2.34 -8.94 -14.67
CA MET A 83 -2.53 -8.21 -13.41
C MET A 83 -1.29 -8.20 -12.52
N ILE A 84 -0.56 -9.33 -12.42
CA ILE A 84 0.74 -9.37 -11.74
C ILE A 84 1.70 -8.35 -12.38
N SER A 85 1.78 -8.33 -13.71
CA SER A 85 2.64 -7.39 -14.46
C SER A 85 2.23 -5.93 -14.25
N ALA A 86 0.93 -5.65 -14.22
CA ALA A 86 0.38 -4.32 -13.95
C ALA A 86 0.70 -3.85 -12.52
N ILE A 87 0.59 -4.73 -11.53
CA ILE A 87 0.94 -4.47 -10.14
C ILE A 87 2.43 -4.15 -10.01
N GLU A 88 3.31 -4.94 -10.63
CA GLU A 88 4.76 -4.67 -10.64
C GLU A 88 5.10 -3.32 -11.29
N LYS A 89 4.41 -2.99 -12.38
CA LYS A 89 4.57 -1.70 -13.05
C LYS A 89 4.13 -0.55 -12.15
N GLY A 90 2.99 -0.68 -11.48
CA GLY A 90 2.50 0.29 -10.50
C GLY A 90 3.47 0.47 -9.33
N PHE A 91 4.04 -0.63 -8.83
CA PHE A 91 5.06 -0.60 -7.79
C PHE A 91 6.30 0.19 -8.22
N LYS A 92 6.84 -0.08 -9.42
CA LYS A 92 7.98 0.69 -9.97
C LYS A 92 7.68 2.17 -10.13
N GLN A 93 6.47 2.52 -10.55
CA GLN A 93 6.02 3.91 -10.63
C GLN A 93 5.96 4.56 -9.24
N ALA A 94 5.41 3.85 -8.25
CA ALA A 94 5.38 4.31 -6.86
C ALA A 94 6.78 4.53 -6.29
N THR A 95 7.74 3.61 -6.53
CA THR A 95 9.15 3.80 -6.13
C THR A 95 9.75 5.05 -6.75
N LYS A 96 9.52 5.27 -8.05
CA LYS A 96 10.01 6.48 -8.73
C LYS A 96 9.42 7.75 -8.13
N SER A 97 8.11 7.77 -7.86
CA SER A 97 7.42 8.90 -7.23
C SER A 97 7.86 9.12 -5.78
N TRP A 98 8.19 8.03 -5.06
CA TRP A 98 8.76 8.08 -3.72
C TRP A 98 10.14 8.75 -3.71
N GLY A 99 10.94 8.46 -4.74
CA GLY A 99 12.22 9.11 -5.04
C GLY A 99 13.43 8.51 -4.33
N GLU A 100 13.24 7.40 -3.64
CA GLU A 100 14.25 6.43 -3.18
C GLU A 100 13.60 5.05 -3.10
N ASP A 101 14.31 4.04 -2.61
CA ASP A 101 13.72 2.71 -2.41
C ASP A 101 12.53 2.78 -1.44
N LEU A 102 11.45 2.09 -1.80
CA LEU A 102 10.29 1.97 -0.92
C LEU A 102 10.68 1.18 0.35
N PRO A 103 10.06 1.48 1.51
CA PRO A 103 10.28 0.73 2.73
C PRO A 103 10.03 -0.78 2.55
N ASP A 104 10.73 -1.61 3.33
CA ASP A 104 10.70 -3.08 3.25
C ASP A 104 9.27 -3.68 3.28
N ILE A 105 8.36 -3.10 4.09
CA ILE A 105 6.95 -3.52 4.14
C ILE A 105 6.26 -3.46 2.77
N CYS A 106 6.64 -2.52 1.89
CA CYS A 106 6.09 -2.41 0.54
C CYS A 106 6.54 -3.59 -0.32
N GLN A 107 7.81 -4.02 -0.23
CA GLN A 107 8.32 -5.18 -0.96
C GLN A 107 7.63 -6.47 -0.50
N LYS A 108 7.53 -6.67 0.82
CA LYS A 108 6.82 -7.81 1.41
C LYS A 108 5.36 -7.86 0.98
N THR A 109 4.70 -6.71 0.90
CA THR A 109 3.31 -6.62 0.40
C THR A 109 3.21 -7.00 -1.07
N LEU A 110 4.17 -6.58 -1.91
CA LEU A 110 4.22 -6.96 -3.32
C LEU A 110 4.43 -8.47 -3.48
N GLU A 111 5.38 -9.05 -2.75
CA GLU A 111 5.67 -10.50 -2.79
C GLU A 111 4.45 -11.32 -2.36
N GLU A 112 3.82 -10.95 -1.25
CA GLU A 112 2.62 -11.63 -0.75
C GLU A 112 1.47 -11.52 -1.76
N THR A 113 1.31 -10.35 -2.39
CA THR A 113 0.30 -10.15 -3.45
C THR A 113 0.57 -11.07 -4.63
N LYS A 114 1.82 -11.15 -5.12
CA LYS A 114 2.17 -12.05 -6.23
C LYS A 114 1.94 -13.51 -5.87
N LYS A 115 2.27 -13.91 -4.64
CA LYS A 115 2.00 -15.27 -4.15
C LYS A 115 0.50 -15.57 -4.23
N LYS A 116 -0.34 -14.70 -3.66
CA LYS A 116 -1.81 -14.86 -3.68
C LYS A 116 -2.40 -14.84 -5.10
N MET A 117 -1.89 -13.98 -5.98
CA MET A 117 -2.31 -13.97 -7.39
C MET A 117 -1.96 -15.28 -8.10
N ASN A 118 -0.79 -15.86 -7.83
CA ASN A 118 -0.41 -17.18 -8.36
C ASN A 118 -1.25 -18.30 -7.75
N ASP A 119 -1.54 -18.25 -6.46
CA ASP A 119 -2.43 -19.21 -5.80
C ASP A 119 -3.84 -19.17 -6.44
N TRP A 120 -4.38 -17.98 -6.68
CA TRP A 120 -5.66 -17.79 -7.37
C TRP A 120 -5.62 -18.28 -8.83
N LYS A 121 -4.58 -17.91 -9.58
CA LYS A 121 -4.35 -18.37 -10.96
C LYS A 121 -4.35 -19.90 -11.07
N ASN A 122 -3.72 -20.57 -10.11
CA ASN A 122 -3.57 -22.03 -10.10
C ASN A 122 -4.73 -22.77 -9.41
N GLY A 123 -5.79 -22.05 -8.99
CA GLY A 123 -6.96 -22.64 -8.34
C GLY A 123 -6.73 -23.12 -6.90
N VAL A 124 -5.64 -22.70 -6.25
CA VAL A 124 -5.40 -22.95 -4.81
C VAL A 124 -6.37 -22.11 -3.97
N THR A 125 -6.69 -20.91 -4.44
CA THR A 125 -7.73 -20.03 -3.90
C THR A 125 -8.72 -19.64 -4.99
N THR A 126 -9.86 -19.10 -4.58
CA THR A 126 -10.97 -18.66 -5.42
C THR A 126 -11.26 -17.18 -5.16
N ALA A 127 -12.09 -16.57 -6.02
CA ALA A 127 -12.57 -15.20 -5.78
C ALA A 127 -13.32 -15.05 -4.45
N ALA A 128 -13.96 -16.12 -3.96
CA ALA A 128 -14.69 -16.11 -2.70
C ALA A 128 -13.75 -15.89 -1.50
N ASP A 129 -12.50 -16.36 -1.57
CA ASP A 129 -11.50 -16.19 -0.51
C ASP A 129 -11.06 -14.73 -0.33
N TYR A 130 -11.37 -13.86 -1.30
CA TYR A 130 -11.08 -12.42 -1.26
C TYR A 130 -12.36 -11.57 -1.24
N SER A 131 -13.53 -12.18 -0.99
CA SER A 131 -14.84 -11.53 -1.12
C SER A 131 -15.11 -10.43 -0.09
N ASP A 132 -14.47 -10.48 1.07
CA ASP A 132 -14.52 -9.42 2.09
C ASP A 132 -14.12 -8.03 1.55
N TYR A 133 -13.44 -7.99 0.40
CA TYR A 133 -12.97 -6.79 -0.27
C TYR A 133 -13.55 -6.59 -1.69
N LEU A 134 -14.48 -7.45 -2.12
CA LEU A 134 -15.13 -7.37 -3.45
C LEU A 134 -16.43 -6.53 -3.45
N SER A 135 -16.70 -5.79 -2.38
CA SER A 135 -17.90 -4.97 -2.18
C SER A 135 -17.81 -3.55 -2.75
#